data_AF-U9TTB8-F1
#
_entry.id   AF-U9TTB8-F1
#
_cell.length_a   1.000
_cell.length_b   1.000
_cell.length_c   1.000
_cell.angle_alpha   90.00
_cell.angle_beta   90.00
_cell.angle_gamma   90.00
#
_symmetry.space_group_name_H-M   'P 1'
#
loop_
_entity.id
_entity.type
_entity.pdbx_description
1 polymer ?
#
loop_
_entity_poly.entity_id
_entity_poly.type
_entity_poly.pdbx_seq_one_letter_code
_entity_poly.pdbx_strand_id
1 'polypeptide(L)'
;MPKVKSKKIENVPKEITDYPKTDSILYTDGKRSYNYKIKQEGLYPQPPILAYTQGKNKYKIPNGYCVETTWGRGEKKKTVKCFINYVEGKPLFKIMYGINFSEEVQSNISSTTAANAVLK
;
A
#
# COMPACT_ATOMS: atom_id res chain seq x y z
N MET A 1 12.30 -28.67 37.07
CA MET A 1 11.24 -27.90 36.38
C MET A 1 11.31 -28.20 34.89
N PRO A 2 10.25 -28.73 34.25
CA PRO A 2 10.25 -28.93 32.81
C PRO A 2 10.17 -27.56 32.10
N LYS A 3 11.10 -27.31 31.18
CA LYS A 3 11.09 -26.10 30.34
C LYS A 3 9.88 -26.19 29.41
N VAL A 4 8.85 -25.38 29.69
CA VAL A 4 7.74 -25.17 28.76
C VAL A 4 8.35 -24.57 27.49
N LYS A 5 8.38 -25.35 26.41
CA LYS A 5 8.72 -24.84 25.07
C LYS A 5 7.63 -23.85 24.70
N SER A 6 7.93 -22.56 24.79
CA SER A 6 7.07 -21.49 24.27
C SER A 6 6.78 -21.79 22.81
N LYS A 7 5.51 -22.08 22.49
CA LYS A 7 5.04 -22.24 21.10
C LYS A 7 5.49 -21.00 20.34
N LYS A 8 6.26 -21.20 19.25
CA LYS A 8 6.48 -20.13 18.27
C LYS A 8 5.10 -19.73 17.75
N ILE A 9 4.64 -18.54 18.13
CA ILE A 9 3.47 -17.94 17.51
C ILE A 9 3.91 -17.63 16.09
N GLU A 10 3.41 -18.42 15.14
CA GLU A 10 3.56 -18.08 13.73
C GLU A 10 2.72 -16.83 13.49
N ASN A 11 3.40 -15.69 13.34
CA ASN A 11 2.74 -14.47 12.94
C ASN A 11 2.38 -14.58 11.45
N VAL A 12 1.16 -15.05 11.17
CA VAL A 12 0.62 -15.20 9.82
C VAL A 12 0.13 -13.83 9.30
N PRO A 13 0.34 -13.50 8.02
CA PRO A 13 -0.21 -12.29 7.44
C PRO A 13 -1.74 -12.25 7.52
N LYS A 14 -2.31 -11.14 8.00
CA LYS A 14 -3.74 -11.01 8.25
C LYS A 14 -4.19 -9.55 8.17
N GLU A 15 -5.34 -9.31 7.55
CA GLU A 15 -6.10 -8.07 7.73
C GLU A 15 -6.89 -8.14 9.05
N ILE A 16 -6.76 -7.09 9.87
CA ILE A 16 -7.36 -6.99 11.20
C ILE A 16 -8.71 -6.27 11.13
N THR A 17 -8.89 -5.40 10.13
CA THR A 17 -10.13 -4.65 9.85
C THR A 17 -11.11 -5.46 9.01
N ASP A 18 -12.37 -5.02 8.98
CA ASP A 18 -13.46 -5.67 8.26
C ASP A 18 -13.80 -4.94 6.94
N TYR A 19 -12.83 -4.76 6.03
CA TYR A 19 -13.14 -4.24 4.69
C TYR A 19 -14.10 -5.19 3.93
N PRO A 20 -15.12 -4.68 3.22
CA PRO A 20 -15.40 -3.28 2.88
C PRO A 20 -16.35 -2.53 3.83
N LYS A 21 -16.66 -3.05 5.04
CA LYS A 21 -17.53 -2.32 5.99
C LYS A 21 -16.91 -1.01 6.45
N THR A 22 -15.59 -0.98 6.57
CA THR A 22 -14.80 0.22 6.84
C THR A 22 -13.80 0.44 5.72
N ASP A 23 -13.58 1.70 5.35
CA ASP A 23 -12.57 2.11 4.37
C ASP A 23 -11.13 2.08 4.91
N SER A 24 -10.98 1.84 6.21
CA SER A 24 -9.69 1.78 6.89
C SER A 24 -9.18 0.34 6.91
N ILE A 25 -7.95 0.16 6.43
CA ILE A 25 -7.24 -1.12 6.42
C ILE A 25 -6.16 -1.11 7.48
N LEU A 26 -6.21 -2.08 8.38
CA LEU A 26 -5.10 -2.44 9.24
C LEU A 26 -4.63 -3.85 8.86
N TYR A 27 -3.50 -3.94 8.20
CA TYR A 27 -2.91 -5.20 7.75
C TYR A 27 -1.60 -5.47 8.49
N THR A 28 -1.35 -6.72 8.87
CA THR A 28 -0.04 -7.15 9.37
C THR A 28 0.52 -8.26 8.49
N ASP A 29 1.82 -8.18 8.17
CA ASP A 29 2.55 -9.27 7.52
C ASP A 29 3.19 -10.23 8.54
N GLY A 30 2.89 -10.01 9.83
CA GLY A 30 3.44 -10.72 10.96
C GLY A 30 4.75 -10.15 11.52
N LYS A 31 5.39 -9.23 10.80
CA LYS A 31 6.57 -8.46 11.26
C LYS A 31 6.25 -6.98 11.43
N ARG A 32 5.42 -6.43 10.56
CA ARG A 32 5.04 -5.02 10.51
C ARG A 32 3.54 -4.90 10.33
N SER A 33 3.01 -3.80 10.84
CA SER A 33 1.62 -3.39 10.60
C SER A 33 1.59 -2.19 9.67
N TYR A 34 0.62 -2.21 8.76
CA TYR A 34 0.38 -1.20 7.74
C TYR A 34 -1.03 -0.68 7.97
N ASN A 35 -1.16 0.64 8.12
CA ASN A 35 -2.44 1.31 8.29
C ASN A 35 -2.62 2.31 7.15
N TYR A 36 -3.72 2.17 6.42
CA TYR A 36 -4.09 3.10 5.36
C TYR A 36 -5.61 3.17 5.22
N LYS A 37 -6.07 4.29 4.67
CA LYS A 37 -7.48 4.55 4.40
C LYS A 37 -7.72 4.61 2.90
N ILE A 38 -8.62 3.79 2.39
CA ILE A 38 -9.03 3.79 0.99
C ILE A 38 -9.88 5.04 0.74
N LYS A 39 -9.47 5.84 -0.23
CA LYS A 39 -10.22 7.03 -0.69
C LYS A 39 -10.96 6.75 -1.99
N GLN A 40 -10.40 5.87 -2.82
CA GLN A 40 -10.98 5.43 -4.07
C GLN A 40 -10.49 4.02 -4.40
N GLU A 41 -11.39 3.08 -4.67
CA GLU A 41 -11.06 1.68 -4.98
C GLU A 41 -10.51 1.49 -6.40
N GLY A 42 -10.88 2.38 -7.32
CA GLY A 42 -10.54 2.26 -8.73
C GLY A 42 -11.29 1.12 -9.43
N LEU A 43 -10.93 0.85 -10.68
CA LEU A 43 -11.50 -0.21 -11.51
C LEU A 43 -10.40 -1.04 -12.13
N TYR A 44 -10.59 -2.35 -12.23
CA TYR A 44 -9.63 -3.21 -12.92
C TYR A 44 -9.73 -3.02 -14.43
N PRO A 45 -8.62 -2.73 -15.13
CA PRO A 45 -8.61 -2.71 -16.58
C PRO A 45 -8.96 -4.05 -17.21
N GLN A 46 -9.29 -4.02 -18.51
CA GLN A 46 -9.51 -5.24 -19.28
C GLN A 46 -8.23 -6.08 -19.38
N PRO A 47 -8.35 -7.41 -19.58
CA PRO A 47 -7.22 -8.34 -19.57
C PRO A 47 -6.00 -7.96 -20.43
N PRO A 48 -6.12 -7.34 -21.62
CA PRO A 48 -4.96 -6.99 -22.44
C PRO A 48 -3.94 -6.07 -21.76
N ILE A 49 -4.39 -5.27 -20.80
CA ILE A 49 -3.55 -4.29 -20.08
C ILE A 49 -3.56 -4.51 -18.56
N LEU A 50 -4.27 -5.51 -18.05
CA LEU A 50 -4.39 -5.76 -16.61
C LEU A 50 -3.06 -6.20 -16.00
N ALA A 51 -2.49 -5.39 -15.12
CA ALA A 51 -1.27 -5.70 -14.41
C ALA A 51 -1.53 -6.40 -13.06
N TYR A 52 -0.50 -7.06 -12.55
CA TYR A 52 -0.54 -7.81 -11.31
C TYR A 52 0.64 -7.46 -10.39
N THR A 53 0.42 -7.54 -9.08
CA THR A 53 1.49 -7.38 -8.09
C THR A 53 2.52 -8.50 -8.22
N GLN A 54 3.77 -8.19 -7.87
CA GLN A 54 4.82 -9.19 -7.74
C GLN A 54 4.68 -9.95 -6.41
N GLY A 55 5.16 -11.21 -6.36
CA GLY A 55 5.17 -12.04 -5.16
C GLY A 55 4.39 -13.34 -5.31
N LYS A 56 4.23 -14.08 -4.19
CA LYS A 56 3.47 -15.35 -4.15
C LYS A 56 2.01 -15.14 -4.54
N ASN A 57 1.43 -14.06 -4.06
CA ASN A 57 0.06 -13.69 -4.37
C ASN A 57 0.09 -12.60 -5.46
N LYS A 58 -0.44 -12.92 -6.63
CA LYS A 58 -0.54 -12.00 -7.77
C LYS A 58 -1.91 -11.32 -7.75
N TYR A 59 -2.00 -10.19 -7.06
CA TYR A 59 -3.23 -9.41 -7.00
C TYR A 59 -3.35 -8.49 -8.21
N LYS A 60 -4.58 -8.30 -8.70
CA LYS A 60 -4.87 -7.37 -9.80
C LYS A 60 -4.58 -5.93 -9.35
N ILE A 61 -4.03 -5.11 -10.23
CA ILE A 61 -3.74 -3.70 -9.94
C ILE A 61 -4.88 -2.83 -10.51
N PRO A 62 -5.60 -2.06 -9.67
CA PRO A 62 -6.69 -1.21 -10.15
C PRO A 62 -6.17 0.09 -10.81
N ASN A 63 -6.96 0.62 -11.74
CA ASN A 63 -6.82 1.98 -12.26
C ASN A 63 -7.65 2.95 -11.43
N GLY A 64 -7.09 4.11 -11.07
CA GLY A 64 -7.78 5.09 -10.24
C GLY A 64 -7.78 4.77 -8.74
N TYR A 65 -6.91 3.86 -8.28
CA TYR A 65 -6.83 3.50 -6.87
C TYR A 65 -6.15 4.61 -6.08
N CYS A 66 -6.78 5.06 -4.99
CA CYS A 66 -6.25 6.11 -4.12
C CYS A 66 -6.36 5.71 -2.67
N VAL A 67 -5.25 5.80 -1.95
CA VAL A 67 -5.20 5.58 -0.50
C VAL A 67 -4.49 6.73 0.17
N GLU A 68 -4.87 6.97 1.41
CA GLU A 68 -4.16 7.87 2.31
C GLU A 68 -3.49 7.04 3.39
N THR A 69 -2.20 7.27 3.62
CA THR A 69 -1.45 6.60 4.66
C THR A 69 -0.51 7.60 5.31
N THR A 70 0.24 7.14 6.30
CA THR A 70 1.20 7.97 7.01
C THR A 70 2.59 7.40 6.88
N TRP A 71 3.56 8.29 6.68
CA TRP A 71 4.97 7.99 6.59
C TRP A 71 5.73 8.72 7.71
N GLY A 72 6.84 8.14 8.19
CA GLY A 72 7.60 8.66 9.34
C GLY A 72 7.10 8.13 10.70
N ARG A 73 7.71 8.61 11.78
CA ARG A 73 7.42 8.18 13.17
C ARG A 73 7.30 9.41 14.08
N GLY A 74 6.48 9.29 15.13
CA GLY A 74 6.31 10.33 16.14
C GLY A 74 5.89 11.67 15.52
N GLU A 75 6.53 12.75 15.95
CA GLU A 75 6.27 14.12 15.48
C GLU A 75 6.62 14.33 13.98
N LYS A 76 7.47 13.48 13.41
CA LYS A 76 7.82 13.51 11.98
C LYS A 76 6.83 12.74 11.12
N LYS A 77 5.74 12.23 11.69
CA LYS A 77 4.70 11.52 10.94
C LYS A 77 4.02 12.51 9.97
N LYS A 78 4.04 12.19 8.69
CA LYS A 78 3.41 12.95 7.62
C LYS A 78 2.33 12.10 6.97
N THR A 79 1.22 12.73 6.60
CA THR A 79 0.19 12.09 5.78
C THR A 79 0.59 12.20 4.32
N VAL A 80 0.44 11.11 3.58
CA VAL A 80 0.71 11.03 2.14
C VAL A 80 -0.48 10.38 1.45
N LYS A 81 -0.69 10.73 0.18
CA LYS A 81 -1.64 10.05 -0.69
C LYS A 81 -0.87 9.23 -1.72
N CYS A 82 -1.22 7.96 -1.83
CA CYS A 82 -0.69 7.08 -2.85
C CYS A 82 -1.78 6.85 -3.90
N PHE A 83 -1.41 6.98 -5.17
CA PHE A 83 -2.34 6.88 -6.28
C PHE A 83 -1.79 5.91 -7.33
N ILE A 84 -2.65 5.08 -7.93
CA ILE A 84 -2.33 4.21 -9.05
C ILE A 84 -3.23 4.55 -10.23
N ASN A 85 -2.63 4.97 -11.33
CA ASN A 85 -3.29 5.17 -12.62
C ASN A 85 -2.73 4.20 -13.67
N TYR A 86 -3.44 4.02 -14.78
CA TYR A 86 -2.90 3.39 -15.97
C TYR A 86 -2.66 4.46 -17.03
N VAL A 87 -1.41 4.54 -17.51
CA VAL A 87 -0.99 5.43 -18.60
C VAL A 87 -0.38 4.54 -19.67
N GLU A 88 -0.86 4.65 -20.91
CA GLU A 88 -0.39 3.83 -22.05
C GLU A 88 -0.40 2.32 -21.75
N GLY A 89 -1.44 1.85 -21.06
CA GLY A 89 -1.62 0.44 -20.71
C GLY A 89 -0.73 -0.07 -19.58
N LYS A 90 0.00 0.79 -18.86
CA LYS A 90 0.88 0.41 -17.74
C LYS A 90 0.53 1.15 -16.45
N PRO A 91 0.65 0.50 -15.28
CA PRO A 91 0.50 1.18 -14.01
C PRO A 91 1.55 2.29 -13.82
N LEU A 92 1.08 3.46 -13.41
CA LEU A 92 1.85 4.59 -12.94
C LEU A 92 1.55 4.78 -11.45
N PHE A 93 2.58 4.61 -10.62
CA PHE A 93 2.51 4.76 -9.18
C PHE A 93 2.89 6.19 -8.81
N LYS A 94 2.01 6.91 -8.12
CA LYS A 94 2.23 8.29 -7.67
C LYS A 94 2.14 8.38 -6.16
N ILE A 95 2.96 9.23 -5.56
CA ILE A 95 2.89 9.59 -4.15
C ILE A 95 2.83 11.10 -4.08
N MET A 96 1.76 11.62 -3.50
CA MET A 96 1.57 13.03 -3.21
C MET A 96 1.84 13.29 -1.72
N TYR A 97 2.63 14.31 -1.42
CA TYR A 97 3.08 14.66 -0.08
C TYR A 97 3.30 16.18 0.03
N GLY A 98 3.83 16.65 1.17
CA GLY A 98 3.99 18.08 1.43
C GLY A 98 2.70 18.74 1.91
N ILE A 99 2.72 20.07 2.06
CA ILE A 99 1.58 20.83 2.55
C ILE A 99 0.44 20.74 1.52
N ASN A 100 -0.74 20.29 1.96
CA ASN A 100 -1.90 20.08 1.09
C ASN A 100 -1.62 19.17 -0.12
N PHE A 101 -0.67 18.24 -0.01
CA PHE A 101 -0.27 17.34 -1.11
C PHE A 101 0.28 18.08 -2.34
N SER A 102 0.98 19.20 -2.15
CA SER A 102 1.56 20.02 -3.22
C SER A 102 2.72 19.38 -3.97
N GLU A 103 3.39 18.40 -3.35
CA GLU A 103 4.54 17.70 -3.93
C GLU A 103 4.11 16.33 -4.46
N GLU A 104 4.70 15.91 -5.58
CA GLU A 104 4.41 14.62 -6.21
C GLU A 104 5.70 13.98 -6.72
N VAL A 105 5.84 12.69 -6.45
CA VAL A 105 6.78 11.81 -7.16
C VAL A 105 6.02 10.67 -7.81
N GLN A 106 6.54 10.19 -8.94
CA GLN A 106 5.91 9.11 -9.69
C GLN A 106 6.92 8.13 -10.28
N SER A 107 6.47 6.90 -10.50
CA SER A 107 7.25 5.87 -11.19
C SER A 107 6.33 4.96 -11.99
N ASN A 108 6.73 4.66 -13.23
CA ASN A 108 6.16 3.61 -14.06
C ASN A 108 6.88 2.26 -13.90
N ILE A 109 7.85 2.17 -12.97
CA ILE A 109 8.63 0.95 -12.71
C ILE A 109 8.00 0.17 -11.55
N SER A 110 7.84 0.80 -10.39
CA SER A 110 7.24 0.16 -9.22
C SER A 110 6.82 1.18 -8.15
N SER A 111 5.93 0.76 -7.24
CA SER A 111 5.58 1.53 -6.05
C SER A 111 6.79 1.80 -5.14
N THR A 112 7.71 0.84 -5.02
CA THR A 112 8.97 1.01 -4.25
C THR A 112 9.86 2.09 -4.86
N THR A 113 9.96 2.13 -6.18
CA THR A 113 10.74 3.17 -6.88
C THR A 113 10.16 4.56 -6.64
N ALA A 114 8.82 4.71 -6.70
CA ALA A 114 8.16 5.96 -6.35
C ALA A 114 8.40 6.33 -4.88
N ALA A 115 8.28 5.38 -3.95
CA ALA A 115 8.51 5.61 -2.52
C ALA A 115 9.95 6.06 -2.22
N ASN A 116 10.95 5.46 -2.85
CA ASN A 116 12.34 5.85 -2.69
C ASN A 116 12.64 7.26 -3.25
N ALA A 117 11.83 7.75 -4.19
CA ALA A 117 11.97 9.12 -4.70
C ALA A 117 11.51 10.17 -3.69
N VAL A 118 10.62 9.84 -2.75
CA VAL A 118 10.22 10.72 -1.64
C VAL A 118 11.36 10.92 -0.62
N LEU A 119 12.30 9.96 -0.55
CA LEU A 119 13.40 9.96 0.42
C LEU A 119 14.62 10.79 0.01
N LYS A 120 14.61 11.34 -1.21
CA LYS A 120 15.72 12.12 -1.77
C LYS A 120 15.55 13.60 -1.45
#